data_AF-A0A2D6XT34-F1
#
_entry.id   AF-A0A2D6XT34-F1
#
_cell.length_a   1.000
_cell.length_b   1.000
_cell.length_c   1.000
_cell.angle_alpha   90.00
_cell.angle_beta   90.00
_cell.angle_gamma   90.00
#
_symmetry.space_group_name_H-M   'P 1'
#
loop_
_entity.id
_entity.type
_entity.pdbx_description
1 polymer ?
#
loop_
_entity_poly.entity_id
_entity_poly.type
_entity_poly.pdbx_seq_one_letter_code
_entity_poly.pdbx_strand_id
1 'polypeptide(L)'
;MTTLMIFMFVAAFTPGPNNLLSSYSGFNFGIKKTLPLIYGVTFGFPILLIVINFGLIVFFKKFPALQEVIKVLGSCFILYFAYKIAQDKKSEEKKIENPTKFINMLFFQFVNPKAVLFAIVIVSTFIDPNINFVRDTIVVLSVAISFSFVSIFSWCLLGKFLRKFATNEKFIQTFNYVMSFLLIVCVIMFYL
;
A
#
# COMPACT_ATOMS: atom_id res chain seq x y z
N MET A 1 -13.41 -19.52 3.06
CA MET A 1 -12.23 -19.15 3.89
C MET A 1 -10.92 -19.35 3.15
N THR A 2 -10.59 -20.56 2.69
CA THR A 2 -9.31 -20.84 2.00
C THR A 2 -9.09 -19.98 0.76
N THR A 3 -10.11 -19.80 -0.08
CA THR A 3 -10.06 -18.94 -1.28
C THR A 3 -9.78 -17.48 -0.94
N LEU A 4 -10.45 -16.93 0.07
CA LEU A 4 -10.21 -15.58 0.58
C LEU A 4 -8.76 -15.42 1.08
N MET A 5 -8.25 -16.38 1.86
CA MET A 5 -6.88 -16.33 2.37
C MET A 5 -5.84 -16.38 1.25
N ILE A 6 -6.02 -17.25 0.25
CA ILE A 6 -5.14 -17.32 -0.92
C ILE A 6 -5.18 -16.01 -1.70
N PHE A 7 -6.37 -15.47 -1.95
CA PHE A 7 -6.54 -14.20 -2.64
C PHE A 7 -5.83 -13.07 -1.88
N MET A 8 -6.06 -12.97 -0.57
CA MET A 8 -5.43 -11.97 0.30
C MET A 8 -3.91 -12.12 0.37
N PHE A 9 -3.40 -13.34 0.38
CA PHE A 9 -1.97 -13.61 0.31
C PHE A 9 -1.37 -13.03 -0.97
N VAL A 10 -1.93 -13.39 -2.13
CA VAL A 10 -1.45 -12.88 -3.43
C VAL A 10 -1.59 -11.36 -3.47
N ALA A 11 -2.77 -10.82 -3.21
CA ALA A 11 -3.04 -9.38 -3.27
C ALA A 11 -2.12 -8.54 -2.37
N ALA A 12 -1.90 -9.00 -1.13
CA ALA A 12 -1.09 -8.27 -0.15
C ALA A 12 0.41 -8.39 -0.43
N PHE A 13 0.91 -9.60 -0.75
CA PHE A 13 2.35 -9.85 -0.89
C PHE A 13 2.91 -9.54 -2.27
N THR A 14 2.09 -9.56 -3.33
CA THR A 14 2.54 -9.09 -4.65
C THR A 14 3.14 -7.69 -4.52
N PRO A 15 4.31 -7.41 -5.13
CA PRO A 15 4.95 -6.10 -5.06
C PRO A 15 3.98 -4.99 -5.49
N GLY A 16 4.07 -3.82 -4.87
CA GLY A 16 3.23 -2.68 -5.19
C GLY A 16 3.58 -1.46 -4.33
N PRO A 17 2.85 -0.35 -4.48
CA PRO A 17 3.25 0.92 -3.88
C PRO A 17 3.45 0.86 -2.36
N ASN A 18 2.50 0.30 -1.61
CA ASN A 18 2.61 0.17 -0.15
C ASN A 18 3.83 -0.67 0.26
N ASN A 19 4.07 -1.79 -0.44
CA ASN A 19 5.15 -2.74 -0.17
C ASN A 19 6.52 -2.11 -0.44
N LEU A 20 6.66 -1.41 -1.58
CA LEU A 20 7.88 -0.70 -1.97
C LEU A 20 8.20 0.44 -0.99
N LEU A 21 7.18 1.23 -0.61
CA LEU A 21 7.34 2.28 0.41
C LEU A 21 7.74 1.71 1.78
N SER A 22 7.19 0.54 2.15
CA SER A 22 7.55 -0.15 3.40
C SER A 22 9.01 -0.62 3.39
N SER A 23 9.46 -1.22 2.28
CA SER A 23 10.87 -1.61 2.12
C SER A 23 11.81 -0.41 2.09
N TYR A 24 11.47 0.64 1.34
CA TYR A 24 12.25 1.88 1.34
C TYR A 24 12.37 2.46 2.74
N SER A 25 11.26 2.54 3.47
CA SER A 25 11.23 3.09 4.81
C SER A 25 12.01 2.21 5.81
N GLY A 26 11.85 0.88 5.74
CA GLY A 26 12.59 -0.06 6.58
C GLY A 26 14.10 -0.02 6.31
N PHE A 27 14.50 0.20 5.06
CA PHE A 27 15.91 0.33 4.66
C PHE A 27 16.54 1.63 5.18
N ASN A 28 15.88 2.78 4.98
CA ASN A 28 16.46 4.10 5.29
C ASN A 28 16.23 4.58 6.72
N PHE A 29 15.08 4.24 7.33
CA PHE A 29 14.67 4.78 8.63
C PHE A 29 14.54 3.72 9.73
N GLY A 30 14.49 2.43 9.34
CA GLY A 30 14.33 1.31 10.26
C GLY A 30 12.90 1.14 10.80
N ILE A 31 12.65 -0.03 11.40
CA ILE A 31 11.30 -0.51 11.73
C ILE A 31 10.49 0.50 12.57
N LYS A 32 11.09 1.08 13.62
CA LYS A 32 10.39 2.02 14.52
C LYS A 32 9.80 3.21 13.77
N LYS A 33 10.55 3.77 12.82
CA LYS A 33 10.10 4.92 12.01
C LYS A 33 9.15 4.51 10.88
N THR A 34 9.06 3.22 10.56
CA THR A 34 8.14 2.66 9.56
C THR A 34 6.78 2.26 10.15
N LEU A 35 6.65 2.15 11.47
CA LEU A 35 5.38 1.80 12.14
C LEU A 35 4.18 2.66 11.72
N PRO A 36 4.30 4.00 11.55
CA PRO A 36 3.17 4.81 11.05
C PRO A 36 2.68 4.35 9.67
N LEU A 37 3.58 3.98 8.76
CA LEU A 37 3.21 3.42 7.47
C LEU A 37 2.51 2.06 7.65
N ILE A 38 3.11 1.17 8.43
CA ILE A 38 2.58 -0.20 8.64
C ILE A 38 1.13 -0.12 9.15
N TYR A 39 0.88 0.67 10.19
CA TYR A 39 -0.46 0.82 10.75
C TYR A 39 -1.40 1.61 9.83
N GLY A 40 -0.89 2.62 9.11
CA GLY A 40 -1.69 3.38 8.15
C GLY A 40 -2.27 2.48 7.06
N VAL A 41 -1.46 1.57 6.50
CA VAL A 41 -1.94 0.58 5.53
C VAL A 41 -2.84 -0.47 6.18
N THR A 42 -2.43 -1.00 7.34
CA THR A 42 -3.14 -2.08 8.06
C THR A 42 -4.56 -1.69 8.46
N PHE A 43 -4.77 -0.44 8.89
CA PHE A 43 -6.10 0.05 9.26
C PHE A 43 -6.81 0.75 8.09
N GLY A 44 -6.07 1.42 7.19
CA GLY A 44 -6.67 2.09 6.04
C GLY A 44 -7.37 1.13 5.08
N PHE A 45 -6.82 -0.06 4.85
CA PHE A 45 -7.41 -1.02 3.91
C PHE A 45 -8.74 -1.62 4.42
N PRO A 46 -8.87 -2.07 5.69
CA PRO A 46 -10.16 -2.42 6.28
C PRO A 46 -11.18 -1.28 6.27
N ILE A 47 -10.78 -0.03 6.52
CA ILE A 47 -11.71 1.12 6.44
C ILE A 47 -12.21 1.29 5.00
N LEU A 48 -11.33 1.16 4.01
CA LEU A 48 -11.72 1.16 2.59
C LEU A 48 -12.72 0.04 2.28
N LEU A 49 -12.50 -1.18 2.80
CA LEU A 49 -13.43 -2.31 2.64
C LEU A 49 -14.82 -2.00 3.23
N ILE A 50 -14.87 -1.42 4.43
CA ILE A 50 -16.12 -0.97 5.05
C ILE A 50 -16.83 0.04 4.15
N VAL A 51 -16.12 1.07 3.69
CA VAL A 51 -16.69 2.11 2.83
C VAL A 51 -17.25 1.52 1.52
N ILE A 52 -16.54 0.57 0.90
CA ILE A 52 -17.01 -0.11 -0.32
C ILE A 52 -18.22 -1.00 -0.04
N ASN A 53 -18.23 -1.71 1.09
CA ASN A 53 -19.36 -2.54 1.55
C ASN A 53 -20.66 -1.75 1.70
N PHE A 54 -20.59 -0.53 2.25
CA PHE A 54 -21.76 0.32 2.46
C PHE A 54 -22.23 1.09 1.21
N GLY A 55 -21.87 0.60 0.01
CA GLY A 55 -22.52 1.00 -1.23
C GLY A 55 -21.64 1.78 -2.20
N LEU A 56 -20.36 2.04 -1.89
CA LEU A 56 -19.45 2.66 -2.89
C LEU A 56 -19.28 1.78 -4.14
N ILE A 57 -19.50 0.47 -4.03
CA ILE A 57 -19.45 -0.44 -5.18
C ILE A 57 -20.49 -0.10 -6.26
N VAL A 58 -21.66 0.43 -5.87
CA VAL A 58 -22.70 0.87 -6.81
C VAL A 58 -22.27 2.17 -7.50
N PHE A 59 -21.60 3.06 -6.78
CA PHE A 59 -21.04 4.29 -7.35
C PHE A 59 -19.94 3.99 -8.36
N PHE A 60 -19.04 3.04 -8.10
CA PHE A 60 -18.02 2.63 -9.06
C PHE A 60 -18.60 2.04 -10.34
N LYS A 61 -19.69 1.26 -10.24
CA LYS A 61 -20.39 0.72 -11.41
C LYS A 61 -21.11 1.81 -12.21
N LYS A 62 -21.68 2.82 -11.55
CA LYS A 62 -22.40 3.93 -12.20
C LYS A 62 -21.50 5.03 -12.75
N PHE A 63 -20.33 5.26 -12.13
CA PHE A 63 -19.41 6.32 -12.48
C PHE A 63 -18.01 5.77 -12.76
N PRO A 64 -17.77 5.21 -13.97
CA PRO A 64 -16.44 4.73 -14.37
C PRO A 64 -15.35 5.82 -14.25
N ALA A 65 -15.73 7.10 -14.47
CA ALA A 65 -14.85 8.25 -14.31
C ALA A 65 -14.23 8.35 -12.89
N LEU A 66 -14.91 7.85 -11.86
CA LEU A 66 -14.37 7.85 -10.49
C LEU A 66 -13.15 6.94 -10.37
N GLN A 67 -13.12 5.82 -11.09
CA GLN A 67 -11.94 4.93 -11.12
C GLN A 67 -10.75 5.63 -11.76
N GLU A 68 -11.00 6.42 -12.81
CA GLU A 68 -9.95 7.19 -13.48
C GLU A 68 -9.42 8.32 -12.59
N VAL A 69 -10.30 9.03 -11.87
CA VAL A 69 -9.89 10.05 -10.88
C VAL A 69 -9.02 9.42 -9.79
N ILE A 70 -9.41 8.28 -9.23
CA ILE A 70 -8.60 7.54 -8.25
C ILE A 70 -7.25 7.16 -8.84
N LYS A 71 -7.23 6.66 -10.08
CA LYS A 71 -6.01 6.30 -10.80
C LYS A 71 -5.05 7.48 -10.93
N VAL A 72 -5.55 8.63 -11.35
CA VAL A 72 -4.76 9.86 -11.50
C VAL A 72 -4.25 10.36 -10.15
N LEU A 73 -5.12 10.46 -9.13
CA LEU A 73 -4.74 10.92 -7.80
C LEU A 73 -3.69 10.00 -7.15
N GLY A 74 -3.89 8.68 -7.25
CA GLY A 74 -2.93 7.68 -6.80
C GLY A 74 -1.60 7.80 -7.51
N SER A 75 -1.62 8.02 -8.83
CA SER A 75 -0.43 8.22 -9.65
C SER A 75 0.36 9.45 -9.17
N CYS A 76 -0.31 10.60 -9.01
CA CYS A 76 0.32 11.81 -8.48
C CYS A 76 0.95 11.59 -7.10
N PHE A 77 0.25 10.88 -6.21
CA PHE A 77 0.75 10.60 -4.86
C PHE A 77 1.96 9.67 -4.86
N ILE A 78 1.98 8.65 -5.72
CA ILE A 78 3.12 7.74 -5.88
C ILE A 78 4.31 8.46 -6.52
N LEU A 79 4.07 9.26 -7.56
CA LEU A 79 5.10 10.06 -8.21
C LEU A 79 5.73 11.06 -7.23
N TYR A 80 4.93 11.65 -6.34
CA TYR A 80 5.43 12.48 -5.25
C TYR A 80 6.43 11.71 -4.36
N PHE A 81 6.11 10.48 -3.95
CA PHE A 81 7.05 9.66 -3.19
C PHE A 81 8.27 9.23 -4.00
N ALA A 82 8.08 8.80 -5.25
CA ALA A 82 9.18 8.41 -6.12
C ALA A 82 10.20 9.56 -6.28
N TYR A 83 9.70 10.79 -6.45
CA TYR A 83 10.51 12.01 -6.47
C TYR A 83 11.23 12.24 -5.14
N LYS A 84 10.51 12.16 -4.00
CA LYS A 84 11.13 12.32 -2.66
C LYS A 84 12.22 11.30 -2.39
N ILE A 85 12.02 10.04 -2.79
CA ILE A 85 12.98 8.95 -2.65
C ILE A 85 14.22 9.19 -3.53
N ALA A 86 14.03 9.65 -4.78
CA ALA A 86 15.13 9.95 -5.68
C ALA A 86 15.96 11.18 -5.25
N GLN A 87 15.31 12.14 -4.59
CA GLN A 87 15.94 13.35 -4.07
C GLN A 87 16.61 13.21 -2.70
N ASP A 88 16.63 12.01 -2.11
CA ASP A 88 17.23 11.75 -0.80
C ASP A 88 18.76 12.00 -0.74
N LYS A 89 19.36 12.41 -1.86
CA LYS A 89 20.65 13.07 -1.93
C LYS A 89 20.49 14.55 -1.58
N LYS A 90 20.84 14.92 -0.35
CA LYS A 90 21.35 16.24 0.09
C LYS A 90 20.76 16.59 1.44
N SER A 91 21.50 16.31 2.49
CA SER A 91 21.84 17.31 3.50
C SER A 91 22.56 16.58 4.62
N GLU A 92 23.84 16.88 4.78
CA GLU A 92 24.61 16.51 5.97
C GLU A 92 24.07 17.22 7.24
N GLU A 93 23.02 18.05 7.12
CA GLU A 93 22.47 18.89 8.20
C GLU A 93 20.95 18.71 8.45
N LYS A 94 20.17 18.12 7.53
CA LYS A 94 18.72 17.92 7.70
C LYS A 94 18.42 16.46 7.99
N LYS A 95 17.81 16.21 9.16
CA LYS A 95 17.16 14.94 9.45
C LYS A 95 16.16 14.64 8.33
N ILE A 96 16.48 13.67 7.49
CA ILE A 96 15.55 13.15 6.48
C ILE A 96 14.35 12.58 7.27
N GLU A 97 13.22 13.27 7.20
CA GLU A 97 11.98 12.80 7.79
C GLU A 97 11.37 11.72 6.90
N ASN A 98 10.91 10.64 7.53
CA ASN A 98 10.18 9.62 6.80
C ASN A 98 8.90 10.23 6.22
N PRO A 99 8.73 10.30 4.88
CA PRO A 99 7.59 10.97 4.28
C PRO A 99 6.26 10.20 4.48
N THR A 100 6.33 8.97 5.00
CA THR A 100 5.19 8.05 5.13
C THR A 100 4.51 8.14 6.51
N LYS A 101 3.82 9.26 6.76
CA LYS A 101 3.02 9.46 7.99
C LYS A 101 1.78 8.54 8.01
N PHE A 102 1.30 8.20 9.20
CA PHE A 102 0.12 7.33 9.39
C PHE A 102 -1.10 7.80 8.58
N ILE A 103 -1.47 9.07 8.74
CA ILE A 103 -2.66 9.63 8.10
C ILE A 103 -2.54 9.62 6.57
N ASN A 104 -1.35 9.91 6.05
CA ASN A 104 -1.06 9.87 4.62
C ASN A 104 -1.24 8.45 4.07
N MET A 105 -0.73 7.44 4.77
CA MET A 105 -0.81 6.05 4.34
C MET A 105 -2.21 5.44 4.52
N LEU A 106 -2.98 5.92 5.50
CA LEU A 106 -4.39 5.56 5.66
C LEU A 106 -5.21 6.08 4.47
N PHE A 107 -5.15 7.37 4.17
CA PHE A 107 -5.88 7.96 3.05
C PHE A 107 -5.36 7.47 1.70
N PHE A 108 -4.07 7.14 1.60
CA PHE A 108 -3.51 6.57 0.39
C PHE A 108 -4.22 5.29 -0.04
N GLN A 109 -4.81 4.51 0.89
CA GLN A 109 -5.55 3.30 0.49
C GLN A 109 -6.75 3.62 -0.43
N PHE A 110 -7.39 4.79 -0.25
CA PHE A 110 -8.55 5.21 -1.05
C PHE A 110 -8.18 5.70 -2.45
N VAL A 111 -6.96 6.20 -2.62
CA VAL A 111 -6.46 6.67 -3.91
C VAL A 111 -5.50 5.67 -4.56
N ASN A 112 -5.17 4.57 -3.90
CA ASN A 112 -4.30 3.52 -4.44
C ASN A 112 -5.13 2.57 -5.33
N PRO A 113 -4.96 2.60 -6.66
CA PRO A 113 -5.78 1.79 -7.58
C PRO A 113 -5.69 0.29 -7.29
N LYS A 114 -4.50 -0.19 -6.89
CA LYS A 114 -4.31 -1.59 -6.48
C LYS A 114 -5.20 -1.93 -5.29
N ALA A 115 -5.20 -1.09 -4.25
CA ALA A 115 -6.00 -1.33 -3.05
C ALA A 115 -7.50 -1.26 -3.35
N VAL A 116 -7.94 -0.25 -4.11
CA VAL A 116 -9.35 -0.07 -4.49
C VAL A 116 -9.85 -1.25 -5.33
N LEU A 117 -9.09 -1.70 -6.33
CA LEU A 117 -9.46 -2.85 -7.17
C LEU A 117 -9.60 -4.13 -6.35
N PHE A 118 -8.63 -4.43 -5.47
CA PHE A 118 -8.73 -5.59 -4.60
C PHE A 118 -9.90 -5.49 -3.63
N ALA A 119 -10.16 -4.31 -3.06
CA ALA A 119 -11.28 -4.12 -2.16
C ALA A 119 -12.63 -4.34 -2.86
N ILE A 120 -12.79 -3.89 -4.10
CA ILE A 120 -13.98 -4.16 -4.93
C ILE A 120 -14.15 -5.67 -5.12
N VAL A 121 -13.10 -6.38 -5.55
CA VAL A 121 -13.16 -7.83 -5.78
C VAL A 121 -13.47 -8.58 -4.49
N ILE A 122 -12.86 -8.19 -3.36
CA ILE A 122 -13.09 -8.85 -2.08
C ILE A 122 -14.56 -8.70 -1.66
N VAL A 123 -15.08 -7.48 -1.67
CA VAL A 123 -16.47 -7.20 -1.29
C VAL A 123 -17.44 -7.91 -2.24
N SER A 124 -17.21 -7.87 -3.55
CA SER A 124 -18.14 -8.49 -4.51
C SER A 124 -18.14 -10.02 -4.47
N THR A 125 -17.04 -10.64 -4.03
CA THR A 125 -16.84 -12.09 -4.13
C THR A 125 -17.05 -12.81 -2.81
N PHE A 126 -16.70 -12.17 -1.69
CA PHE A 126 -16.63 -12.84 -0.38
C PHE A 126 -17.64 -12.30 0.64
N ILE A 127 -18.49 -11.34 0.28
CA ILE A 127 -19.52 -10.79 1.17
C ILE A 127 -20.88 -10.94 0.50
N ASP A 128 -21.76 -11.74 1.11
CA ASP A 128 -23.15 -11.87 0.69
C ASP A 128 -24.00 -10.77 1.35
N PRO A 129 -24.59 -9.83 0.57
CA PRO A 129 -25.39 -8.74 1.12
C PRO A 129 -26.75 -9.18 1.68
N ASN A 130 -27.25 -10.37 1.33
CA ASN A 130 -28.62 -10.80 1.65
C ASN A 130 -28.69 -11.78 2.82
N ILE A 131 -27.69 -12.66 2.98
CA ILE A 131 -27.78 -13.78 3.94
C ILE A 131 -26.87 -13.55 5.15
N ASN A 132 -25.56 -13.37 4.94
CA ASN A 132 -24.56 -13.41 6.02
C ASN A 132 -23.73 -12.12 6.13
N PHE A 133 -24.26 -10.98 5.67
CA PHE A 133 -23.53 -9.71 5.52
C PHE A 133 -22.59 -9.36 6.69
N VAL A 134 -23.11 -9.38 7.93
CA VAL A 134 -22.33 -9.02 9.12
C VAL A 134 -21.20 -10.03 9.38
N ARG A 135 -21.50 -11.32 9.30
CA ARG A 135 -20.53 -12.39 9.52
C ARG A 135 -19.41 -12.34 8.48
N ASP A 136 -19.77 -12.24 7.20
CA ASP A 136 -18.82 -12.22 6.09
C ASP A 136 -17.94 -10.96 6.17
N THR A 137 -18.53 -9.82 6.50
CA THR A 137 -17.79 -8.57 6.75
C THR A 137 -16.76 -8.74 7.87
N ILE A 138 -17.15 -9.29 9.03
CA ILE A 138 -16.24 -9.49 10.16
C ILE A 138 -15.07 -10.41 9.76
N VAL A 139 -15.36 -11.51 9.06
CA VAL A 139 -14.33 -12.44 8.56
C VAL A 139 -13.38 -11.72 7.62
N VAL A 140 -13.91 -11.03 6.61
CA VAL A 140 -13.11 -10.32 5.60
C VAL A 140 -12.21 -9.28 6.25
N LEU A 141 -12.73 -8.48 7.18
CA LEU A 141 -11.94 -7.47 7.89
C LEU A 141 -10.85 -8.10 8.75
N SER A 142 -11.15 -9.22 9.42
CA SER A 142 -10.18 -9.94 10.25
C SER A 142 -9.02 -10.45 9.40
N VAL A 143 -9.32 -11.10 8.27
CA VAL A 143 -8.30 -11.58 7.32
C VAL A 143 -7.53 -10.39 6.70
N ALA A 144 -8.22 -9.31 6.35
CA ALA A 144 -7.61 -8.11 5.78
C ALA A 144 -6.59 -7.47 6.71
N ILE A 145 -6.93 -7.30 7.99
CA ILE A 145 -6.01 -6.77 9.01
C ILE A 145 -4.78 -7.67 9.13
N SER A 146 -4.98 -8.98 9.30
CA SER A 146 -3.87 -9.93 9.49
C SER A 146 -2.93 -9.95 8.29
N PHE A 147 -3.45 -10.14 7.07
CA PHE A 147 -2.61 -10.24 5.88
C PHE A 147 -1.96 -8.90 5.51
N SER A 148 -2.67 -7.77 5.67
CA SER A 148 -2.09 -6.45 5.43
C SER A 148 -0.93 -6.18 6.40
N PHE A 149 -1.11 -6.47 7.69
CA PHE A 149 -0.04 -6.28 8.68
C PHE A 149 1.16 -7.16 8.37
N VAL A 150 0.95 -8.48 8.21
CA VAL A 150 2.04 -9.43 7.97
C VAL A 150 2.78 -9.06 6.70
N SER A 151 2.08 -8.77 5.60
CA SER A 151 2.72 -8.43 4.34
C SER A 151 3.55 -7.15 4.43
N ILE A 152 2.96 -6.05 4.90
CA ILE A 152 3.66 -4.76 4.96
C ILE A 152 4.82 -4.83 5.94
N PHE A 153 4.69 -5.56 7.04
CA PHE A 153 5.78 -5.82 7.97
C PHE A 153 6.88 -6.68 7.34
N SER A 154 6.56 -7.74 6.60
CA SER A 154 7.55 -8.54 5.86
C SER A 154 8.35 -7.71 4.86
N TRP A 155 7.69 -6.81 4.11
CA TRP A 155 8.40 -5.90 3.20
C TRP A 155 9.25 -4.86 3.95
N CYS A 156 8.82 -4.40 5.13
CA CYS A 156 9.66 -3.57 6.01
C CYS A 156 10.92 -4.33 6.47
N LEU A 157 10.76 -5.59 6.88
CA LEU A 157 11.86 -6.45 7.30
C LEU A 157 12.83 -6.72 6.15
N LEU A 158 12.32 -6.95 4.94
CA LEU A 158 13.14 -7.10 3.74
C LEU A 158 14.02 -5.86 3.50
N GLY A 159 13.43 -4.66 3.55
CA GLY A 159 14.18 -3.41 3.46
C GLY A 159 15.24 -3.29 4.56
N LYS A 160 14.87 -3.58 5.82
CA LYS A 160 15.79 -3.53 6.95
C LYS A 160 16.93 -4.56 6.83
N PHE A 161 16.65 -5.73 6.29
CA PHE A 161 17.63 -6.77 6.01
C PHE A 161 18.61 -6.33 4.93
N LEU A 162 18.11 -5.80 3.80
CA LEU A 162 18.93 -5.28 2.70
C LEU A 162 19.86 -4.14 3.17
N ARG A 163 19.45 -3.34 4.15
CA ARG A 163 20.30 -2.30 4.73
C ARG A 163 21.59 -2.83 5.36
N LYS A 164 21.62 -4.09 5.82
CA LYS A 164 22.84 -4.72 6.38
C LYS A 164 23.96 -4.87 5.35
N PHE A 165 23.61 -4.95 4.06
CA PHE A 165 24.57 -5.08 2.96
C PHE A 165 24.99 -3.73 2.36
N ALA A 166 24.38 -2.63 2.82
CA ALA A 166 24.67 -1.28 2.33
C ALA A 166 25.96 -0.74 2.97
N THR A 167 27.10 -1.17 2.43
CA THR A 167 28.44 -0.84 2.95
C THR A 167 28.94 0.55 2.54
N ASN A 168 28.31 1.18 1.55
CA ASN A 168 28.69 2.50 1.07
C ASN A 168 27.47 3.32 0.62
N GLU A 169 27.66 4.63 0.46
CA GLU A 169 26.60 5.55 0.05
C GLU A 169 26.07 5.26 -1.35
N LYS A 170 26.91 4.77 -2.27
CA LYS A 170 26.49 4.40 -3.62
C LYS A 170 25.43 3.31 -3.58
N PHE A 171 25.57 2.30 -2.73
CA PHE A 171 24.58 1.23 -2.57
C PHE A 171 23.24 1.77 -2.07
N ILE A 172 23.27 2.66 -1.06
CA ILE A 172 22.07 3.32 -0.51
C ILE A 172 21.34 4.10 -1.61
N GLN A 173 22.10 4.87 -2.40
CA GLN A 173 21.54 5.66 -3.50
C GLN A 173 20.97 4.77 -4.61
N THR A 174 21.68 3.72 -5.01
CA THR A 174 21.19 2.76 -6.00
C THR A 174 19.89 2.11 -5.53
N PHE A 175 19.81 1.69 -4.27
CA PHE A 175 18.59 1.15 -3.71
C PHE A 175 17.43 2.16 -3.75
N ASN A 176 17.66 3.41 -3.39
CA ASN A 176 16.65 4.47 -3.45
C ASN A 176 16.19 4.71 -4.91
N TYR A 177 17.12 4.76 -5.87
CA TYR A 177 16.75 4.90 -7.29
C TYR A 177 15.96 3.71 -7.82
N VAL A 178 16.31 2.49 -7.44
CA VAL A 178 15.55 1.28 -7.80
C VAL A 178 14.14 1.36 -7.21
N MET A 179 13.98 1.74 -5.93
CA MET A 179 12.66 1.88 -5.31
C MET A 179 11.82 2.99 -5.98
N SER A 180 12.44 4.14 -6.29
CA SER A 180 11.79 5.22 -7.04
C SER A 180 11.33 4.76 -8.42
N PHE A 181 12.20 4.07 -9.16
CA PHE A 181 11.89 3.50 -10.46
C PHE A 181 10.74 2.48 -10.38
N LEU A 182 10.76 1.56 -9.42
CA LEU A 182 9.69 0.57 -9.24
C LEU A 182 8.34 1.22 -8.91
N LEU A 183 8.33 2.33 -8.17
CA LEU A 183 7.12 3.12 -7.92
C LEU A 183 6.57 3.74 -9.22
N ILE A 184 7.45 4.26 -10.09
CA ILE A 184 7.05 4.76 -11.42
C ILE A 184 6.50 3.61 -12.28
N VAL A 185 7.11 2.42 -12.23
CA VAL A 185 6.59 1.23 -12.91
C VAL A 185 5.20 0.86 -12.39
N CYS A 186 4.94 0.93 -11.07
CA CYS A 186 3.60 0.73 -10.53
C CYS A 186 2.58 1.72 -11.11
N VAL A 187 2.97 2.99 -11.29
CA VAL A 187 2.11 4.01 -11.92
C VAL A 187 1.80 3.64 -13.36
N ILE A 188 2.81 3.28 -14.16
CA ILE A 188 2.62 2.86 -15.56
C ILE A 188 1.68 1.66 -15.66
N MET A 189 1.86 0.66 -14.78
CA MET A 189 1.02 -0.54 -14.74
C MET A 189 -0.45 -0.27 -14.42
N PHE A 190 -0.81 0.90 -13.86
CA PHE A 190 -2.22 1.23 -13.66
C PHE A 190 -2.96 1.61 -14.95
N TYR A 191 -2.22 1.94 -16.02
CA TYR A 191 -2.76 2.36 -17.33
C TYR A 191 -2.62 1.28 -18.41
N LEU A 192 -2.06 0.12 -18.06
CA LEU A 192 -2.01 -1.08 -18.91
C LEU A 192 -3.15 -2.03 -18.51
#